data_AF-A0A921B6Q0-F1
#
_entry.id   AF-A0A921B6Q0-F1
#
_cell.length_a   1.000
_cell.length_b   1.000
_cell.length_c   1.000
_cell.angle_alpha   90.00
_cell.angle_beta   90.00
_cell.angle_gamma   90.00
#
_symmetry.space_group_name_H-M   'P 1'
#
loop_
_entity.id
_entity.type
_entity.pdbx_description
1 polymer ?
#
loop_
_entity_poly.entity_id
_entity_poly.type
_entity_poly.pdbx_seq_one_letter_code
_entity_poly.pdbx_strand_id
1 'polypeptide(L)' 'MVIPGLVAILAPIAIGSIMGAEALGGMLAGSIVSGFLLAIFMANAGGAWDNAKKFVELEISAVKVRIHSSGCYG' A
#
# COMPACT_ATOMS: atom_id res chain seq x y z
N MET A 1 10.92 10.62 -3.65
CA MET A 1 10.48 10.31 -5.02
C MET A 1 11.63 10.15 -6.00
N VAL A 2 12.72 10.92 -5.87
CA VAL A 2 13.91 10.77 -6.74
C VAL A 2 14.58 9.39 -6.61
N ILE A 3 14.85 8.94 -5.38
CA ILE A 3 15.57 7.68 -5.11
C ILE A 3 14.88 6.45 -5.72
N PRO A 4 13.58 6.17 -5.47
CA PRO A 4 12.93 5.00 -6.06
C PRO A 4 12.83 5.08 -7.59
N GLY A 5 12.62 6.28 -8.15
CA GLY A 5 12.63 6.46 -9.61
C GLY A 5 14.01 6.19 -10.23
N LEU A 6 15.08 6.57 -9.54
CA LEU A 6 16.44 6.32 -10.00
C LEU A 6 16.78 4.82 -10.01
N VAL A 7 16.36 4.08 -8.98
CA VAL A 7 16.54 2.62 -8.91
C VAL A 7 15.79 1.92 -10.05
N ALA A 8 14.57 2.35 -10.36
CA ALA A 8 13.77 1.78 -11.44
C ALA A 8 14.45 1.90 -12.83
N ILE A 9 15.25 2.95 -13.04
CA ILE A 9 15.95 3.19 -14.30
C ILE A 9 17.32 2.50 -14.31
N LEU A 10 18.12 2.66 -13.24
CA LEU A 10 19.50 2.17 -13.21
C LEU A 10 19.58 0.64 -13.10
N ALA A 11 18.66 -0.01 -12.39
CA ALA A 11 18.72 -1.45 -12.17
C ALA A 11 18.66 -2.29 -13.47
N PRO A 12 17.70 -2.07 -14.40
CA PRO A 12 17.70 -2.80 -15.68
C PRO A 12 18.89 -2.46 -16.58
N ILE A 13 19.39 -1.21 -16.53
CA ILE A 13 20.59 -0.80 -17.30
C ILE A 13 21.83 -1.53 -16.78
N ALA A 14 22.01 -1.59 -15.45
CA ALA A 14 23.12 -2.30 -14.82
C ALA A 14 23.07 -3.81 -15.12
N ILE A 15 21.91 -4.45 -14.96
CA ILE A 15 21.76 -5.89 -15.23
C ILE A 15 21.93 -6.21 -16.72
N GLY A 16 21.35 -5.40 -17.62
CA GLY A 16 21.48 -5.60 -19.06
C GLY A 16 22.91 -5.42 -19.58
N SER A 17 23.68 -4.49 -19.01
CA SER A 17 25.06 -4.21 -19.43
C SER A 17 26.11 -5.16 -18.82
N ILE A 18 25.89 -5.65 -17.60
CA ILE A 18 26.86 -6.51 -16.89
C ILE A 18 26.59 -8.00 -17.15
N MET A 19 25.32 -8.42 -17.16
CA MET A 19 24.93 -9.83 -17.17
C MET A 19 24.23 -10.28 -18.47
N GLY A 20 23.91 -9.35 -19.37
CA GLY A 20 23.30 -9.65 -20.66
C GLY A 20 21.78 -9.83 -20.64
N ALA A 21 21.22 -10.19 -21.81
CA ALA A 21 19.79 -10.16 -22.07
C ALA A 21 18.98 -11.24 -21.32
N GLU A 22 19.57 -12.42 -21.11
CA GLU A 22 18.89 -13.52 -20.42
C GLU A 22 18.63 -13.19 -18.93
N ALA A 23 19.64 -12.65 -18.25
CA ALA A 23 19.51 -12.19 -16.86
C ALA A 23 18.53 -11.01 -16.73
N LEU A 24 18.52 -10.10 -17.70
CA LEU A 24 17.56 -9.00 -17.76
C LEU A 24 16.12 -9.51 -17.91
N GLY A 25 15.90 -10.51 -18.76
CA GLY A 25 14.60 -11.15 -18.92
C GLY A 25 14.08 -11.75 -17.62
N GLY A 26 14.95 -12.45 -16.88
CA GLY A 26 14.63 -12.99 -15.54
C GLY A 26 14.30 -11.91 -14.52
N MET A 27 15.07 -10.82 -14.48
CA MET A 27 14.82 -9.67 -13.61
C MET A 27 13.46 -9.03 -13.89
N LEU A 28 13.13 -8.79 -15.16
CA LEU A 28 11.86 -8.18 -15.56
C LEU A 28 10.68 -9.08 -15.22
N ALA A 29 10.76 -10.38 -15.56
CA ALA A 29 9.72 -11.36 -15.23
C ALA A 29 9.49 -11.44 -13.71
N GLY A 30 10.57 -11.53 -12.91
CA GLY A 30 10.50 -11.56 -11.45
C GLY A 30 9.92 -10.28 -10.86
N SER A 31 10.29 -9.11 -11.40
CA SER A 31 9.78 -7.81 -10.94
C SER A 31 8.29 -7.65 -11.16
N ILE A 32 7.76 -8.17 -12.27
CA ILE A 32 6.33 -8.12 -12.57
C ILE A 32 5.55 -9.00 -11.60
N VAL A 33 5.98 -10.26 -11.40
CA VAL A 33 5.27 -11.20 -10.54
C VAL A 33 5.28 -10.73 -9.08
N SER A 34 6.45 -10.37 -8.55
CA SER A 34 6.58 -9.89 -7.18
C SER A 34 5.89 -8.54 -6.96
N GLY A 35 6.03 -7.60 -7.90
CA GLY A 35 5.39 -6.29 -7.84
C GLY A 35 3.87 -6.37 -7.91
N PHE A 36 3.32 -7.24 -8.75
CA PHE A 36 1.88 -7.44 -8.87
C PHE A 36 1.26 -7.97 -7.57
N LEU A 37 1.87 -9.01 -7.00
CA LEU A 37 1.39 -9.58 -5.73
C LEU A 37 1.47 -8.56 -4.59
N LEU A 38 2.57 -7.80 -4.50
CA LEU A 38 2.73 -6.77 -3.49
C LEU A 38 1.74 -5.60 -3.68
N ALA A 39 1.46 -5.21 -4.92
CA ALA A 39 0.50 -4.15 -5.22
C ALA A 39 -0.91 -4.50 -4.73
N ILE A 40 -1.37 -5.73 -5.00
CA ILE A 40 -2.68 -6.21 -4.51
C ILE A 40 -2.69 -6.25 -2.98
N PHE A 41 -1.63 -6.78 -2.38
CA PHE A 41 -1.52 -6.86 -0.94
C PHE A 41 -1.60 -5.48 -0.28
N MET A 42 -0.85 -4.49 -0.76
CA MET A 42 -0.86 -3.14 -0.20
C MET A 42 -2.19 -2.41 -0.43
N ALA A 43 -2.85 -2.62 -1.57
CA ALA A 43 -4.17 -2.05 -1.82
C ALA A 43 -5.22 -2.58 -0.83
N ASN A 44 -5.24 -3.90 -0.61
CA ASN A 44 -6.21 -4.54 0.29
C ASN A 44 -5.89 -4.28 1.76
N ALA A 45 -4.63 -4.40 2.17
CA ALA A 45 -4.22 -4.17 3.56
C ALA A 45 -4.42 -2.70 3.97
N GLY A 46 -4.06 -1.75 3.09
CA GLY A 46 -4.29 -0.33 3.35
C GLY A 46 -5.78 0.00 3.48
N GLY A 47 -6.61 -0.51 2.58
CA GLY A 47 -8.07 -0.33 2.64
C GLY A 47 -8.70 -0.97 3.89
N ALA A 48 -8.26 -2.18 4.26
CA ALA A 48 -8.73 -2.84 5.48
C ALA A 48 -8.37 -2.04 6.73
N TRP A 49 -7.16 -1.48 6.79
CA TRP A 49 -6.71 -0.65 7.90
C TRP A 49 -7.51 0.65 8.02
N ASP A 50 -7.75 1.34 6.92
CA ASP A 50 -8.56 2.57 6.91
C ASP A 50 -10.02 2.31 7.32
N ASN A 51 -10.59 1.21 6.82
CA ASN A 51 -11.93 0.78 7.21
C ASN A 51 -12.00 0.43 8.70
N ALA A 52 -11.04 -0.32 9.24
CA ALA A 52 -10.97 -0.65 10.66
C ALA A 52 -10.90 0.61 11.54
N LYS A 53 -10.10 1.61 11.12
CA LYS A 53 -10.02 2.90 11.82
C LYS A 53 -11.37 3.61 11.84
N LYS A 54 -12.06 3.65 10.69
CA LYS A 54 -13.41 4.24 10.58
C LYS A 54 -14.45 3.51 11.44
N PHE A 55 -14.41 2.17 11.54
CA PHE A 55 -15.32 1.42 12.41
C PHE A 55 -15.21 1.91 13.86
N VAL A 56 -13.99 2.04 14.39
CA VAL A 56 -13.76 2.54 15.76
C VAL A 56 -14.19 3.99 15.91
N GLU A 57 -13.91 4.85 14.91
CA GLU A 57 -14.33 6.27 14.92
C GLU A 57 -15.86 6.43 14.95
N LEU A 58 -16.60 5.57 14.23
CA LEU A 58 -18.06 5.55 14.23
C LEU A 58 -18.62 5.10 15.58
N GLU A 59 -18.04 4.09 16.22
CA GLU A 59 -18.46 3.63 17.54
C GLU A 59 -18.28 4.71 18.61
N ILE A 60 -17.14 5.40 18.62
CA ILE A 60 -16.87 6.53 19.53
C ILE A 60 -17.88 7.66 19.29
N SER A 61 -18.19 7.96 18.03
CA SER A 61 -19.15 9.00 17.66
C SER A 61 -20.58 8.63 18.08
N ALA A 62 -20.97 7.37 17.95
CA ALA A 62 -22.27 6.88 18.39
C ALA A 62 -22.44 6.97 19.92
N VAL A 63 -21.38 6.68 20.69
CA VAL A 63 -21.35 6.91 22.14
C VAL A 63 -21.48 8.41 22.45
N LYS A 64 -20.72 9.28 21.78
CA LYS A 64 -20.78 10.73 22.02
C LYS A 64 -22.17 11.31 21.74
N VAL A 65 -22.81 10.90 20.63
CA VAL A 65 -24.19 11.29 20.29
C VAL A 65 -25.19 10.82 21.34
N ARG A 66 -25.04 9.59 21.86
CA ARG A 66 -25.90 9.10 22.94
C ARG A 66 -25.73 9.90 24.23
N ILE A 67 -24.49 10.19 24.63
CA ILE A 67 -24.21 10.95 25.86
C ILE A 67 -24.74 12.39 25.72
N HIS A 68 -24.54 13.03 24.57
CA HIS A 68 -25.06 14.38 24.32
C HIS A 68 -26.59 14.42 24.31
N SER A 69 -27.24 13.47 23.65
CA SER A 69 -28.70 13.33 23.68
C SER A 69 -29.21 13.12 25.11
N SER A 70 -28.55 12.26 25.90
CA SER A 70 -28.94 11.95 27.29
C SER A 70 -28.77 13.14 28.25
N GLY A 71 -27.84 14.05 27.97
CA GLY A 71 -27.60 15.25 28.79
C GLY A 71 -28.51 16.43 28.50
N CYS A 72 -29.28 16.40 27.40
CA CYS A 72 -30.25 17.45 27.05
C CYS A 72 -31.69 17.14 27.50
N TYR A 73 -31.95 15.94 28.03
CA TYR A 73 -33.25 15.54 28.61
C TYR A 73 -33.23 15.49 30.15
N GLY A 74 -32.31 16.23 30.79
CA GLY A 74 -32.18 16.35 32.25
C GLY A 74 -32.23 17.80 32.71
#